data_AF-A0A6G3QVL0-F1
#
_entry.id   AF-A0A6G3QVL0-F1
#
_cell.length_a   1.000
_cell.length_b   1.000
_cell.length_c   1.000
_cell.angle_alpha   90.00
_cell.angle_beta   90.00
_cell.angle_gamma   90.00
#
_symmetry.space_group_name_H-M   'P 1'
#
loop_
_entity.id
_entity.type
_entity.pdbx_description
1 polymer ?
#
loop_
_entity_poly.entity_id
_entity_poly.type
_entity_poly.pdbx_seq_one_letter_code
_entity_poly.pdbx_strand_id
1 'polypeptide(L)'
;VARPLYAAHAQLPVPEEPHLALWHAATLLREHRGDGHLAALLAAELDPMEALVSHTATGKGMAPQWALGTRGWQRDDWDAAAGRLRARGLLDGEGELTDAGVALRRELEAETDRLDRAPYEHLGAEGVERLTELASGLTGRALAAGAFPAGMVGKG
;
A
#
# COMPACT_ATOMS: atom_id res chain seq x y z
N VAL A 1 -10.94 -18.55 2.14
CA VAL A 1 -10.83 -17.18 1.56
C VAL A 1 -9.41 -17.01 1.02
N ALA A 2 -9.24 -16.37 -0.15
CA ALA A 2 -7.94 -16.13 -0.77
C ALA A 2 -7.16 -15.02 -0.03
N ARG A 3 -6.65 -15.34 1.16
CA ARG A 3 -5.73 -14.50 1.94
C ARG A 3 -4.55 -15.35 2.46
N PRO A 4 -3.73 -15.90 1.56
CA PRO A 4 -2.81 -16.98 1.92
C PRO A 4 -1.71 -16.52 2.88
N LEU A 5 -1.16 -15.32 2.71
CA LEU A 5 -0.11 -14.80 3.60
C LEU A 5 -0.67 -14.48 4.98
N TYR A 6 -1.80 -13.80 5.04
CA TYR A 6 -2.51 -13.57 6.30
C TYR A 6 -2.85 -14.89 7.01
N ALA A 7 -3.42 -15.86 6.29
CA ALA A 7 -3.82 -17.14 6.87
C ALA A 7 -2.62 -17.93 7.40
N ALA A 8 -1.50 -17.94 6.67
CA ALA A 8 -0.27 -18.59 7.12
C ALA A 8 0.28 -17.91 8.39
N HIS A 9 0.34 -16.57 8.42
CA HIS A 9 0.79 -15.85 9.60
C HIS A 9 -0.14 -16.01 10.80
N ALA A 10 -1.47 -16.03 10.60
CA ALA A 10 -2.47 -16.15 11.66
C ALA A 10 -2.45 -17.50 12.37
N GLN A 11 -1.84 -18.53 11.77
CA GLN A 11 -1.65 -19.84 12.37
C GLN A 11 -0.41 -19.93 13.26
N LEU A 12 0.49 -18.93 13.20
CA LEU A 12 1.66 -18.89 14.07
C LEU A 12 1.25 -18.43 15.48
N PRO A 13 1.94 -18.93 16.53
CA PRO A 13 1.70 -18.43 17.88
C PRO A 13 2.06 -16.95 17.99
N VAL A 14 1.28 -16.21 18.77
CA VAL A 14 1.60 -14.82 19.11
C VAL A 14 2.87 -14.82 19.99
N PRO A 15 3.92 -14.07 19.63
CA PRO A 15 5.12 -13.96 20.46
C PRO A 15 4.84 -13.37 21.84
N GLU A 16 5.56 -13.84 22.87
CA GLU A 16 5.38 -13.34 24.26
C GLU A 16 5.94 -11.93 24.46
N GLU A 17 7.07 -11.63 23.84
CA GLU A 17 7.71 -10.32 23.94
C GLU A 17 6.82 -9.21 23.35
N PRO A 18 6.48 -8.15 24.09
CA PRO A 18 5.46 -7.17 23.64
C PRO A 18 5.75 -6.52 22.29
N HIS A 19 7.02 -6.24 21.99
CA HIS A 19 7.43 -5.63 20.71
C HIS A 19 7.30 -6.62 19.54
N LEU A 20 7.50 -7.91 19.78
CA LEU A 20 7.28 -8.96 18.78
C LEU A 20 5.80 -9.26 18.59
N ALA A 21 5.00 -9.22 19.67
CA ALA A 21 3.55 -9.32 19.59
C ALA A 21 2.95 -8.19 18.74
N LEU A 22 3.42 -6.95 18.95
CA LEU A 22 3.02 -5.80 18.14
C LEU A 22 3.41 -5.97 16.67
N TRP A 23 4.66 -6.39 16.39
CA TRP A 23 5.12 -6.65 15.02
C TRP A 23 4.28 -7.73 14.33
N HIS A 24 3.96 -8.81 15.04
CA HIS A 24 3.11 -9.89 14.56
C HIS A 24 1.70 -9.38 14.23
N ALA A 25 1.06 -8.63 15.14
CA ALA A 25 -0.27 -8.06 14.91
C ALA A 25 -0.29 -7.07 13.73
N ALA A 26 0.71 -6.19 13.63
CA ALA A 26 0.85 -5.26 12.50
C ALA A 26 1.05 -6.00 11.18
N THR A 27 1.81 -7.10 11.18
CA THR A 27 2.00 -7.96 10.01
C THR A 27 0.68 -8.58 9.58
N LEU A 28 -0.12 -9.10 10.50
CA LEU A 28 -1.44 -9.65 10.18
C LEU A 28 -2.35 -8.62 9.52
N LEU A 29 -2.47 -7.41 10.08
CA LEU A 29 -3.26 -6.35 9.47
C LEU A 29 -2.72 -5.95 8.09
N ARG A 30 -1.38 -5.86 7.94
CA ARG A 30 -0.73 -5.55 6.67
C ARG A 30 -0.98 -6.61 5.60
N GLU A 31 -0.86 -7.89 5.91
CA GLU A 31 -1.14 -8.97 4.96
C GLU A 31 -2.64 -9.07 4.64
N HIS A 32 -3.51 -8.84 5.63
CA HIS A 32 -4.95 -8.78 5.41
C HIS A 32 -5.31 -7.65 4.43
N ARG A 33 -4.81 -6.44 4.63
CA ARG A 33 -5.03 -5.34 3.70
C ARG A 33 -4.38 -5.61 2.34
N GLY A 34 -3.15 -6.12 2.35
CA GLY A 34 -2.33 -6.39 1.17
C GLY A 34 -2.99 -7.35 0.19
N ASP A 35 -3.49 -8.49 0.66
CA ASP A 35 -4.21 -9.46 -0.17
C ASP A 35 -5.48 -8.83 -0.80
N GLY A 36 -6.16 -7.93 -0.07
CA GLY A 36 -7.31 -7.19 -0.59
C GLY A 36 -6.91 -6.15 -1.65
N HIS A 37 -5.79 -5.45 -1.43
CA HIS A 37 -5.25 -4.49 -2.38
C HIS A 37 -4.82 -5.16 -3.69
N LEU A 38 -4.17 -6.33 -3.62
CA LEU A 38 -3.81 -7.11 -4.80
C LEU A 38 -5.04 -7.55 -5.60
N ALA A 39 -6.12 -7.95 -4.91
CA ALA A 39 -7.38 -8.28 -5.57
C ALA A 39 -8.00 -7.05 -6.28
N ALA A 40 -7.97 -5.87 -5.65
CA ALA A 40 -8.47 -4.63 -6.25
C ALA A 40 -7.64 -4.22 -7.48
N LEU A 41 -6.30 -4.31 -7.42
CA LEU A 41 -5.41 -4.05 -8.55
C LEU A 41 -5.67 -5.00 -9.72
N LEU A 42 -5.83 -6.30 -9.43
CA LEU A 42 -6.15 -7.30 -10.43
C LEU A 42 -7.50 -7.04 -11.11
N ALA A 43 -8.52 -6.68 -10.32
CA ALA A 43 -9.84 -6.33 -10.85
C ALA A 43 -9.82 -5.07 -11.74
N ALA A 44 -8.88 -4.15 -11.50
CA ALA A 44 -8.64 -2.96 -12.33
C ALA A 44 -7.71 -3.22 -13.53
N GLU A 45 -7.26 -4.47 -13.72
CA GLU A 45 -6.31 -4.86 -14.75
C GLU A 45 -5.04 -3.98 -14.72
N LEU A 46 -4.51 -3.74 -13.52
CA LEU A 46 -3.20 -3.12 -13.34
C LEU A 46 -2.17 -4.20 -13.09
N ASP A 47 -1.15 -4.23 -13.95
CA ASP A 47 0.03 -5.03 -13.65
C ASP A 47 0.85 -4.41 -12.50
N PRO A 48 1.82 -5.15 -11.92
CA PRO A 48 2.59 -4.66 -10.78
C PRO A 48 3.31 -3.33 -11.06
N MET A 49 3.74 -3.08 -12.30
CA MET A 49 4.40 -1.83 -12.63
C MET A 49 3.42 -0.69 -12.82
N GLU A 50 2.29 -0.90 -13.48
CA GLU A 50 1.23 0.10 -13.61
C GLU A 50 0.67 0.51 -12.24
N ALA A 51 0.58 -0.43 -11.30
CA ALA A 51 0.21 -0.16 -9.91
C ALA A 51 1.22 0.79 -9.23
N LEU A 52 2.52 0.56 -9.40
CA LEU A 52 3.57 1.43 -8.87
C LEU A 52 3.56 2.81 -9.54
N VAL A 53 3.56 2.88 -10.87
CA VAL A 53 3.58 4.15 -11.61
C VAL A 53 2.36 5.00 -11.26
N SER A 54 1.15 4.43 -11.30
CA SER A 54 -0.08 5.16 -10.99
C SER A 54 -0.12 5.64 -9.54
N HIS A 55 0.42 4.87 -8.60
CA HIS A 55 0.48 5.27 -7.19
C HIS A 55 1.54 6.37 -6.97
N THR A 56 2.70 6.30 -7.64
CA THR A 56 3.72 7.36 -7.61
C THR A 56 3.20 8.66 -8.21
N ALA A 57 2.41 8.61 -9.29
CA ALA A 57 1.78 9.78 -9.89
C ALA A 57 0.83 10.53 -8.93
N THR A 58 0.33 9.89 -7.87
CA THR A 58 -0.43 10.59 -6.79
C THR A 58 0.43 11.52 -5.92
N GLY A 59 1.77 11.41 -6.01
CA GLY A 59 2.71 12.06 -5.10
C GLY A 59 2.81 11.44 -3.70
N LYS A 60 2.02 10.40 -3.41
CA LYS A 60 2.03 9.66 -2.14
C LYS A 60 2.71 8.30 -2.22
N GLY A 61 3.03 7.87 -3.44
CA GLY A 61 3.70 6.59 -3.67
C GLY A 61 5.21 6.64 -3.49
N MET A 62 5.83 5.45 -3.56
CA MET A 62 7.28 5.33 -3.51
C MET A 62 7.91 6.00 -4.73
N ALA A 63 8.96 6.79 -4.51
CA ALA A 63 9.62 7.48 -5.61
C ALA A 63 10.31 6.49 -6.58
N PRO A 64 10.39 6.81 -7.89
CA PRO A 64 10.84 5.86 -8.91
C PRO A 64 12.21 5.23 -8.62
N GLN A 65 13.18 6.02 -8.13
CA GLN A 65 14.51 5.53 -7.79
C GLN A 65 14.48 4.44 -6.71
N TRP A 66 13.59 4.56 -5.73
CA TRP A 66 13.41 3.56 -4.68
C TRP A 66 12.65 2.35 -5.20
N ALA A 67 11.64 2.56 -6.04
CA ALA A 67 10.87 1.49 -6.63
C ALA A 67 11.72 0.59 -7.53
N LEU A 68 12.56 1.18 -8.38
CA LEU A 68 13.48 0.46 -9.26
C LEU A 68 14.62 -0.21 -8.47
N GLY A 69 15.25 0.53 -7.55
CA GLY A 69 16.42 0.04 -6.81
C GLY A 69 16.15 -1.09 -5.82
N THR A 70 14.91 -1.27 -5.36
CA THR A 70 14.58 -2.27 -4.32
C THR A 70 13.77 -3.46 -4.83
N ARG A 71 13.24 -3.40 -6.06
CA ARG A 71 12.29 -4.41 -6.57
C ARG A 71 12.74 -5.13 -7.84
N GLY A 72 13.97 -4.90 -8.29
CA GLY A 72 14.55 -5.61 -9.44
C GLY A 72 14.03 -5.15 -10.82
N TRP A 73 13.29 -4.05 -10.86
CA TRP A 73 12.77 -3.46 -12.09
C TRP A 73 13.79 -2.55 -12.76
N GLN A 74 13.73 -2.48 -14.09
CA GLN A 74 14.53 -1.58 -14.90
C GLN A 74 13.75 -0.32 -15.26
N ARG A 75 14.47 0.72 -15.70
CA ARG A 75 13.85 1.96 -16.16
C ARG A 75 12.89 1.72 -17.33
N ASP A 76 13.24 0.82 -18.23
CA ASP A 76 12.42 0.48 -19.40
C ASP A 76 11.07 -0.14 -18.98
N ASP A 77 11.03 -0.91 -17.89
CA ASP A 77 9.77 -1.47 -17.35
C ASP A 77 8.83 -0.35 -16.87
N TRP A 78 9.40 0.67 -16.21
CA TRP A 78 8.66 1.84 -15.76
C TRP A 78 8.09 2.65 -16.92
N ASP A 79 8.92 2.95 -17.91
CA ASP A 79 8.51 3.76 -19.06
C ASP A 79 7.49 3.01 -19.92
N ALA A 80 7.62 1.69 -20.05
CA ALA A 80 6.62 0.84 -20.71
C ALA A 80 5.28 0.86 -19.97
N ALA A 81 5.28 0.75 -18.64
CA ALA A 81 4.06 0.83 -17.83
C ALA A 81 3.39 2.21 -17.91
N ALA A 82 4.18 3.29 -17.84
CA ALA A 82 3.68 4.65 -18.04
C ALA A 82 3.08 4.81 -19.44
N GLY A 83 3.69 4.23 -20.47
CA GLY A 83 3.16 4.21 -21.83
C GLY A 83 1.79 3.52 -21.94
N ARG A 84 1.62 2.35 -21.30
CA ARG A 84 0.32 1.65 -21.26
C ARG A 84 -0.75 2.44 -20.52
N LEU A 85 -0.41 3.05 -19.39
CA LEU A 85 -1.33 3.91 -18.64
C LEU A 85 -1.76 5.16 -19.43
N ARG A 86 -0.84 5.79 -20.18
CA ARG A 86 -1.17 6.89 -21.10
C ARG A 86 -2.08 6.44 -22.24
N ALA A 87 -1.81 5.27 -22.83
CA ALA A 87 -2.66 4.71 -23.88
C ALA A 87 -4.09 4.42 -23.38
N ARG A 88 -4.25 4.10 -22.08
CA ARG A 88 -5.54 3.96 -21.39
C ARG A 88 -6.15 5.28 -20.92
N GLY A 89 -5.48 6.42 -21.14
CA GLY A 89 -5.93 7.74 -20.71
C GLY A 89 -5.90 7.94 -19.19
N LEU A 90 -5.13 7.13 -18.45
CA LEU A 90 -4.99 7.23 -16.99
C LEU A 90 -3.85 8.17 -16.58
N LEU A 91 -2.88 8.38 -17.47
CA LEU A 91 -1.82 9.37 -17.34
C LEU A 91 -1.82 10.33 -18.53
N ASP A 92 -1.36 11.56 -18.30
CA ASP A 92 -1.10 12.53 -19.37
C ASP A 92 0.35 12.44 -19.91
N GLY A 93 0.72 13.36 -20.81
CA GLY A 93 2.05 13.39 -21.44
C GLY A 93 3.16 13.60 -20.40
N GLU A 94 2.89 14.39 -19.39
CA GLU A 94 3.76 14.77 -18.29
C GLU A 94 3.92 13.64 -17.26
N GLY A 95 3.08 12.60 -17.32
CA GLY A 95 3.09 11.47 -16.39
C GLY A 95 2.28 11.72 -15.12
N GLU A 96 1.40 12.72 -15.15
CA GLU A 96 0.43 13.03 -14.10
C GLU A 96 -0.86 12.24 -14.30
N LEU A 97 -1.60 12.01 -13.22
CA LEU A 97 -2.92 11.38 -13.31
C LEU A 97 -3.89 12.32 -14.04
N THR A 98 -4.57 11.78 -15.05
CA THR A 98 -5.76 12.42 -15.60
C THR A 98 -6.93 12.32 -14.61
N ASP A 99 -8.06 12.96 -14.89
CA ASP A 99 -9.29 12.78 -14.11
C ASP A 99 -9.71 11.31 -14.02
N ALA A 100 -9.55 10.54 -15.11
CA ALA A 100 -9.81 9.10 -15.12
C ALA A 100 -8.81 8.33 -14.24
N GLY A 101 -7.52 8.72 -14.27
CA GLY A 101 -6.50 8.15 -13.37
C GLY A 101 -6.79 8.42 -11.90
N VAL A 102 -7.21 9.64 -11.55
CA VAL A 102 -7.62 10.01 -10.19
C VAL A 102 -8.84 9.22 -9.75
N ALA A 103 -9.85 9.09 -10.61
CA ALA A 103 -11.04 8.28 -10.34
C ALA A 103 -10.68 6.81 -10.07
N LEU A 104 -9.86 6.21 -10.93
CA LEU A 104 -9.37 4.84 -10.76
C LEU A 104 -8.64 4.67 -9.41
N ARG A 105 -7.73 5.58 -9.06
CA ARG A 105 -7.01 5.51 -7.77
C ARG A 105 -7.95 5.61 -6.59
N ARG A 106 -8.98 6.46 -6.66
CA ARG A 106 -10.00 6.57 -5.61
C ARG A 106 -10.80 5.29 -5.46
N GLU A 107 -11.19 4.66 -6.57
CA GLU A 107 -11.91 3.38 -6.57
C GLU A 107 -11.07 2.25 -5.98
N LEU A 108 -9.79 2.18 -6.32
CA LEU A 108 -8.85 1.21 -5.75
C LEU A 108 -8.74 1.34 -4.23
N GLU A 109 -8.62 2.55 -3.69
CA GLU A 109 -8.57 2.76 -2.24
C GLU A 109 -9.91 2.40 -1.58
N ALA A 110 -11.04 2.80 -2.17
CA ALA A 110 -12.37 2.48 -1.63
C ALA A 110 -12.63 0.96 -1.59
N GLU A 111 -12.23 0.24 -2.64
CA GLU A 111 -12.37 -1.22 -2.69
C GLU A 111 -11.41 -1.91 -1.72
N THR A 112 -10.17 -1.42 -1.62
CA THR A 112 -9.20 -1.92 -0.62
C THR A 112 -9.75 -1.74 0.80
N ASP A 113 -10.30 -0.56 1.14
CA ASP A 113 -10.89 -0.28 2.44
C ASP A 113 -12.13 -1.12 2.73
N ARG A 114 -12.95 -1.39 1.70
CA ARG A 114 -14.10 -2.28 1.83
C ARG A 114 -13.66 -3.71 2.18
N LEU A 115 -12.62 -4.22 1.52
CA LEU A 115 -12.08 -5.56 1.75
C LEU A 115 -11.33 -5.68 3.08
N ASP A 116 -10.73 -4.59 3.56
CA ASP A 116 -9.94 -4.51 4.80
C ASP A 116 -10.80 -4.28 6.06
N ARG A 117 -12.12 -4.12 5.92
CA ARG A 117 -12.99 -3.61 6.99
C ARG A 117 -13.13 -4.54 8.20
N ALA A 118 -13.15 -5.84 7.99
CA ALA A 118 -13.60 -6.81 9.00
C ALA A 118 -12.81 -6.78 10.34
N PRO A 119 -11.47 -6.66 10.36
CA PRO A 119 -10.71 -6.51 11.61
C PRO A 119 -11.10 -5.26 12.42
N TYR A 120 -11.41 -4.15 11.74
CA TYR A 120 -11.79 -2.89 12.40
C TYR A 120 -13.24 -2.93 12.89
N GLU A 121 -14.15 -3.58 12.16
CA GLU A 121 -15.51 -3.84 12.64
C GLU A 121 -15.51 -4.70 13.90
N HIS A 122 -14.65 -5.72 13.96
CA HIS A 122 -14.49 -6.55 15.16
C HIS A 122 -14.01 -5.74 16.38
N LEU A 123 -13.11 -4.78 16.15
CA LEU A 123 -12.55 -3.93 17.18
C LEU A 123 -13.54 -2.85 17.68
N GLY A 124 -14.49 -2.44 16.82
CA GLY A 124 -15.45 -1.39 17.10
C GLY A 124 -14.84 0.02 17.11
N ALA A 125 -15.69 1.04 17.13
CA ALA A 125 -15.25 2.44 17.00
C ALA A 125 -14.23 2.87 18.08
N GLU A 126 -14.51 2.56 19.35
CA GLU A 126 -13.64 2.89 20.48
C GLU A 126 -12.27 2.20 20.37
N GLY A 127 -12.27 0.91 20.01
CA GLY A 127 -11.03 0.18 19.86
C GLY A 127 -10.21 0.68 18.66
N VAL A 128 -10.85 1.05 17.55
CA VAL A 128 -10.17 1.67 16.39
C VAL A 128 -9.56 3.01 16.77
N GLU A 129 -10.26 3.85 17.53
CA GLU A 129 -9.73 5.10 18.04
C GLU A 129 -8.50 4.86 18.92
N ARG A 130 -8.57 3.90 19.85
CA ARG A 130 -7.46 3.55 20.73
C ARG A 130 -6.26 2.98 19.96
N LEU A 131 -6.49 2.12 18.98
CA LEU A 131 -5.45 1.59 18.10
C LEU A 131 -4.77 2.73 17.33
N THR A 132 -5.56 3.67 16.80
CA THR A 132 -5.05 4.81 16.05
C THR A 132 -4.17 5.71 16.91
N GLU A 133 -4.59 6.02 18.14
CA GLU A 133 -3.82 6.81 19.10
C GLU A 133 -2.45 6.16 19.38
N LEU A 134 -2.45 4.87 19.73
CA LEU A 134 -1.24 4.12 20.08
C LEU A 134 -0.27 3.99 18.89
N ALA A 135 -0.80 3.60 17.73
CA ALA A 135 0.00 3.43 16.52
C ALA A 135 0.58 4.76 16.02
N SER A 136 -0.20 5.85 16.10
CA SER A 136 0.26 7.19 15.71
C SER A 136 1.39 7.67 16.61
N GLY A 137 1.28 7.46 17.92
CA GLY A 137 2.34 7.81 18.87
C GLY A 137 3.65 7.06 18.62
N LEU A 138 3.58 5.76 18.29
CA LEU A 138 4.76 4.98 17.92
C LEU A 138 5.35 5.42 16.58
N THR A 139 4.51 5.61 15.57
CA THR A 139 4.91 6.03 14.22
C THR A 139 5.61 7.39 14.26
N GLY A 140 5.07 8.35 15.02
CA GLY A 140 5.69 9.67 15.21
C GLY A 140 7.08 9.58 15.84
N ARG A 141 7.27 8.72 16.85
CA ARG A 141 8.60 8.49 17.45
C ARG A 141 9.57 7.83 16.47
N ALA A 142 9.13 6.84 15.71
CA ALA A 142 9.95 6.17 14.71
C ALA A 142 10.40 7.16 13.61
N LEU A 143 9.49 8.00 13.13
CA LEU A 143 9.81 9.08 12.17
C LEU A 143 10.84 10.05 12.72
N ALA A 144 10.65 10.54 13.96
CA ALA A 144 11.60 11.43 14.62
C ALA A 144 12.99 10.80 14.82
N ALA A 145 13.04 9.46 14.93
CA ALA A 145 14.28 8.69 15.02
C ALA A 145 14.90 8.35 13.64
N GLY A 146 14.31 8.80 12.53
CA GLY A 146 14.84 8.56 11.19
C GLY A 146 14.54 7.18 10.61
N ALA A 147 13.40 6.57 10.99
CA ALA A 147 13.01 5.23 10.51
C ALA A 147 12.86 5.12 8.98
N PHE A 148 12.65 6.23 8.26
CA PHE A 148 12.53 6.24 6.81
C PHE A 148 13.61 7.11 6.15
N PRO A 149 14.26 6.63 5.08
CA PRO A 149 15.13 7.44 4.24
C PRO A 149 14.43 8.66 3.67
N ALA A 150 15.16 9.78 3.60
CA ALA A 150 14.68 10.98 2.93
C ALA A 150 14.39 10.72 1.44
N GLY A 151 13.31 11.33 0.93
CA GLY A 151 12.92 11.19 -0.48
C GLY A 151 12.39 9.81 -0.88
N MET A 152 12.01 8.95 0.08
CA MET A 152 11.41 7.63 -0.20
C MET A 152 10.04 7.73 -0.86
N VAL A 153 9.27 8.77 -0.53
CA VAL A 153 7.92 9.01 -1.02
C VAL A 153 7.91 10.26 -1.89
N GLY A 154 7.07 10.26 -2.93
CA GLY A 154 6.92 11.37 -3.86
C GLY A 154 7.26 10.98 -5.29
N LYS A 155 7.33 11.98 -6.17
CA LYS A 155 7.56 11.78 -7.61
C LYS A 155 9.03 11.72 -8.00
N GLY A 156 9.94 11.95 -7.05
CA GLY A 156 11.36 12.22 -7.31
C GLY A 156 11.67 13.67 -7.01
#